data_AF-A0A450SNH6-F1
#
_entry.id   AF-A0A450SNH6-F1
#
_cell.length_a   1.000
_cell.length_b   1.000
_cell.length_c   1.000
_cell.angle_alpha   90.00
_cell.angle_beta   90.00
_cell.angle_gamma   90.00
#
_symmetry.space_group_name_H-M   'P 1'
#
loop_
_entity.id
_entity.type
_entity.pdbx_description
1 polymer ?
#
loop_
_entity_poly.entity_id
_entity_poly.type
_entity_poly.pdbx_seq_one_letter_code
_entity_poly.pdbx_strand_id
1 'polypeptide(L)' 'MKFEWDPAKELVNIRKRGITFEEAAYVFSDPFALSKYDDEHSGQEDRWILLGNAMNEIILCVVHTFRDEEGFERVRIISA' A
#
# COMPACT_ATOMS: atom_id res chain seq x y z
N MET A 1 -2.32 9.50 8.77
CA MET A 1 -2.08 9.11 7.36
C MET A 1 -3.28 9.47 6.50
N LYS A 2 -3.04 9.89 5.25
CA LYS A 2 -4.05 9.98 4.20
C LYS A 2 -3.68 9.02 3.08
N PHE A 3 -4.62 8.20 2.62
CA PHE A 3 -4.40 7.25 1.54
C PHE A 3 -4.85 7.82 0.20
N GLU A 4 -4.06 7.56 -0.84
CA GLU A 4 -4.39 7.90 -2.23
C GLU A 4 -3.94 6.78 -3.17
N TRP A 5 -4.53 6.72 -4.36
CA TRP A 5 -4.16 5.79 -5.41
C TRP A 5 -4.67 6.27 -6.77
N ASP A 6 -4.15 5.67 -7.83
CA ASP A 6 -4.66 5.87 -9.18
C ASP A 6 -5.90 4.97 -9.40
N PRO A 7 -7.09 5.54 -9.71
CA PRO A 7 -8.30 4.76 -9.96
C PRO A 7 -8.15 3.72 -11.07
N ALA A 8 -7.34 4.00 -12.10
CA ALA A 8 -7.09 3.04 -13.17
C ALA A 8 -6.27 1.84 -12.66
N LYS A 9 -5.31 2.07 -11.76
CA LYS A 9 -4.56 0.98 -11.10
C LYS A 9 -5.44 0.17 -10.18
N GLU A 10 -6.36 0.80 -9.45
CA GLU A 10 -7.31 0.09 -8.59
C GLU A 10 -8.19 -0.86 -9.41
N LEU A 11 -8.72 -0.42 -10.54
CA LEU A 11 -9.51 -1.28 -11.43
C LEU A 11 -8.70 -2.49 -11.92
N VAL A 12 -7.41 -2.30 -12.22
CA VAL A 12 -6.51 -3.40 -12.59
C VAL A 12 -6.23 -4.32 -11.40
N ASN A 13 -6.07 -3.78 -10.19
CA ASN A 13 -5.84 -4.55 -8.98
C ASN A 13 -7.04 -5.44 -8.66
N ILE A 14 -8.25 -4.86 -8.64
CA ILE A 14 -9.50 -5.59 -8.43
C ILE A 14 -9.65 -6.72 -9.45
N ARG A 15 -9.39 -6.45 -10.73
CA ARG A 15 -9.48 -7.49 -11.79
C ARG A 15 -8.48 -8.63 -11.62
N LYS A 16 -7.25 -8.33 -11.18
CA LYS A 16 -6.17 -9.32 -11.07
C LYS A 16 -6.18 -10.08 -9.75
N ARG A 17 -6.57 -9.42 -8.66
CA ARG A 17 -6.35 -9.87 -7.28
C ARG A 17 -7.63 -9.90 -6.44
N GLY A 18 -8.72 -9.31 -6.92
CA GLY A 18 -10.02 -9.30 -6.23
C GLY A 18 -10.08 -8.40 -5.00
N ILE A 19 -9.10 -7.50 -4.84
CA ILE A 19 -8.94 -6.66 -3.65
C ILE A 19 -8.90 -5.20 -4.07
N THR A 20 -9.67 -4.36 -3.38
CA THR A 20 -9.66 -2.90 -3.53
C THR A 20 -8.48 -2.28 -2.80
N PHE A 21 -8.07 -1.06 -3.17
CA PHE A 21 -7.00 -0.39 -2.42
C PHE A 21 -7.48 0.14 -1.07
N GLU A 22 -8.78 0.37 -0.91
CA GLU A 22 -9.40 0.64 0.38
C GLU A 22 -9.23 -0.54 1.35
N GLU A 23 -9.49 -1.77 0.90
CA GLU A 23 -9.26 -2.98 1.71
C GLU A 23 -7.77 -3.19 2.02
N ALA A 24 -6.90 -2.95 1.04
CA ALA A 24 -5.45 -3.05 1.24
C ALA A 24 -4.91 -2.04 2.25
N ALA A 25 -5.54 -0.87 2.38
CA ALA A 25 -5.12 0.16 3.33
C ALA A 25 -5.24 -0.30 4.79
N TYR A 26 -6.05 -1.32 5.10
CA TYR A 26 -6.15 -1.85 6.46
C TYR A 26 -4.86 -2.52 6.95
N VAL A 27 -3.95 -2.93 6.06
CA VAL A 27 -2.64 -3.46 6.44
C VAL A 27 -1.83 -2.47 7.26
N PHE A 28 -2.01 -1.16 7.02
CA PHE A 28 -1.32 -0.09 7.77
C PHE A 28 -1.80 0.03 9.22
N SER A 29 -2.89 -0.65 9.59
CA SER A 29 -3.38 -0.73 10.97
C SER A 29 -2.83 -1.93 11.74
N ASP A 30 -2.13 -2.86 11.08
CA ASP A 30 -1.52 -4.01 11.74
C ASP A 30 -0.24 -3.59 12.50
N PRO A 31 -0.22 -3.67 13.84
CA PRO A 31 0.94 -3.31 14.64
C PRO A 31 2.14 -4.25 14.44
N PHE A 32 1.95 -5.40 13.79
CA PHE A 32 2.99 -6.38 13.48
C PHE A 32 3.37 -6.41 12.00
N ALA A 33 2.90 -5.45 11.20
CA ALA A 33 3.24 -5.39 9.78
C ALA A 33 4.75 -5.23 9.58
N LEU A 34 5.29 -5.98 8.62
CA LEU A 34 6.68 -5.92 8.21
C LEU A 34 6.81 -5.00 7.01
N SER A 35 7.63 -3.96 7.14
CA SER A 35 7.95 -3.04 6.05
C SER A 35 9.38 -3.26 5.57
N LYS A 36 9.57 -3.28 4.24
CA LYS A 36 10.87 -3.40 3.59
C LYS A 36 10.98 -2.41 2.44
N TYR A 37 12.09 -1.69 2.38
CA TYR A 37 12.43 -0.87 1.23
C TYR A 37 12.69 -1.73 -0.01
N ASP A 38 12.15 -1.31 -1.15
CA ASP A 38 12.25 -2.00 -2.44
C ASP A 38 13.25 -1.31 -3.35
N ASP A 39 14.54 -1.56 -3.13
CA ASP A 39 15.65 -0.97 -3.90
C ASP A 39 15.50 -1.16 -5.42
N GLU A 40 14.96 -2.30 -5.86
CA GLU A 40 14.83 -2.65 -7.29
C GLU A 40 13.84 -1.73 -8.02
N HIS A 41 12.77 -1.32 -7.34
CA HIS A 41 11.71 -0.51 -7.93
C HIS A 41 11.74 0.97 -7.54
N SER A 42 12.74 1.39 -6.76
CA SER A 42 12.82 2.75 -6.20
C SER A 42 13.63 3.76 -7.03
N GLY A 43 13.82 3.50 -8.33
CA GLY A 43 14.64 4.37 -9.18
C GLY A 43 14.04 5.75 -9.49
N GLN A 44 12.72 5.91 -9.43
CA GLN A 44 12.01 7.17 -9.70
C GLN A 44 11.33 7.75 -8.46
N GLU A 45 10.97 6.91 -7.51
CA GLU A 45 10.30 7.24 -6.26
C GLU A 45 10.57 6.15 -5.24
N ASP A 46 10.64 6.48 -3.96
CA ASP A 46 10.84 5.49 -2.92
C ASP A 46 9.64 4.53 -2.85
N ARG A 47 9.90 3.23 -2.92
CA ARG A 47 8.89 2.19 -2.81
C ARG A 47 9.18 1.26 -1.66
N TRP A 48 8.10 0.87 -1.01
CA TRP A 48 8.11 0.03 0.17
C TRP A 48 7.12 -1.11 -0.02
N ILE A 49 7.53 -2.30 0.40
CA ILE A 49 6.69 -3.48 0.48
C ILE A 49 6.26 -3.63 1.94
N LEU A 50 4.96 -3.60 2.18
CA LEU A 50 4.34 -3.82 3.48
C LEU A 50 3.63 -5.17 3.47
N LEU A 51 4.05 -6.09 4.33
CA LEU A 51 3.40 -7.37 4.56
C LEU A 51 2.72 -7.33 5.92
N GLY A 52 1.40 -7.49 5.97
CA GLY A 52 0.67 -7.49 7.23
C GLY A 52 -0.76 -7.96 7.07
N ASN A 53 -1.45 -8.03 8.19
CA ASN A 53 -2.82 -8.47 8.28
C ASN A 53 -3.79 -7.35 7.90
N ALA A 54 -4.77 -7.67 7.07
CA ALA A 54 -5.88 -6.81 6.73
C ALA A 54 -7.16 -7.29 7.46
N MET A 55 -8.33 -6.91 6.95
CA MET A 55 -9.59 -7.42 7.50
C MET A 55 -9.68 -8.96 7.39
N ASN A 56 -10.37 -9.56 8.37
CA ASN A 56 -10.70 -10.99 8.37
C ASN A 56 -9.49 -11.94 8.37
N GLU A 57 -8.38 -11.58 9.02
CA GLU A 57 -7.17 -12.43 9.14
C GLU A 57 -6.49 -12.75 7.80
N ILE A 58 -6.68 -11.87 6.80
CA ILE A 58 -6.06 -12.01 5.48
C ILE A 58 -4.73 -11.27 5.47
N ILE A 59 -3.64 -12.00 5.24
CA ILE A 59 -2.32 -11.40 5.02
C ILE A 59 -2.22 -10.86 3.60
N LEU A 60 -1.91 -9.58 3.47
CA LEU A 60 -1.71 -8.89 2.19
C LEU A 60 -0.30 -8.34 2.06
N CYS A 61 0.18 -8.27 0.82
CA CYS A 61 1.45 -7.66 0.44
C CYS A 61 1.16 -6.41 -0.38
N VAL A 62 1.40 -5.24 0.23
CA VAL A 62 1.06 -3.94 -0.32
C VAL A 62 2.32 -3.19 -0.72
N VAL A 63 2.40 -2.79 -1.99
CA VAL A 63 3.45 -1.90 -2.48
C VAL A 63 2.93 -0.47 -2.37
N HIS A 64 3.69 0.39 -1.70
CA HIS A 64 3.32 1.78 -1.49
C HIS A 64 4.52 2.71 -1.56
N THR A 65 4.23 4.00 -1.64
CA THR A 65 5.17 5.09 -1.38
C THR A 65 4.55 6.02 -0.35
N PHE A 66 5.36 6.77 0.38
CA PHE A 66 4.86 7.78 1.31
C PHE A 66 5.68 9.07 1.20
N ARG A 67 5.03 10.17 1.57
CA ARG A 67 5.64 11.50 1.64
C ARG A 67 5.04 12.29 2.79
N ASP A 68 5.85 13.09 3.45
CA ASP A 68 5.38 14.07 4.41
C ASP A 68 4.96 15.34 3.68
N GLU A 69 3.66 15.64 3.69
CA GLU A 69 3.11 16.88 3.13
C GLU A 69 2.25 17.59 4.17
N GLU A 70 2.57 18.86 4.43
CA GLU A 70 1.76 19.74 5.30
C GLU A 70 1.51 19.17 6.71
N GLY A 71 2.46 18.40 7.24
CA GLY A 71 2.36 17.76 8.56
C GLY A 71 1.51 16.48 8.59
N PHE A 72 1.10 15.97 7.42
CA PHE A 72 0.43 14.69 7.28
C PHE A 72 1.25 13.74 6.39
N GLU A 73 1.44 12.52 6.86
CA GLU A 73 1.95 11.44 6.03
C GLU A 73 0.88 11.05 4.99
N ARG A 74 1.20 11.23 3.71
CA ARG A 74 0.41 10.71 2.59
C ARG A 74 1.00 9.40 2.13
N VAL A 75 0.19 8.37 2.08
CA VAL A 75 0.55 7.05 1.59
C VAL A 75 -0.17 6.82 0.27
N ARG A 76 0.59 6.56 -0.80
CA ARG A 76 0.01 6.16 -2.08
C ARG A 76 0.17 4.66 -2.30
N ILE A 77 -0.94 3.95 -2.40
CA ILE A 77 -0.95 2.52 -2.69
C ILE A 77 -0.76 2.30 -4.19
N ILE A 78 0.18 1.42 -4.54
CA ILE A 78 0.61 1.14 -5.92
C ILE A 78 0.11 -0.23 -6.38
N SER A 79 0.12 -1.23 -5.49
CA SER A 79 -0.34 -2.61 -5.73
C SER A 79 -0.69 -3.29 -4.41
N ALA A 80 -1.65 -4.22 -4.41
CA ALA A 80 -2.01 -5.04 -3.26
C ALA A 80 -2.52 -6.41 -3.70
#